data_AF-A0A5C1VBP7-F1
#
_entry.id   AF-A0A5C1VBP7-F1
#
_cell.length_a   1.000
_cell.length_b   1.000
_cell.length_c   1.000
_cell.angle_alpha   90.00
_cell.angle_beta   90.00
_cell.angle_gamma   90.00
#
_symmetry.space_group_name_H-M   'P 1'
#
loop_
_entity.id
_entity.type
_entity.pdbx_description
1 polymer ?
#
loop_
_entity_poly.entity_id
_entity_poly.type
_entity_poly.pdbx_seq_one_letter_code
_entity_poly.pdbx_strand_id
1 'polypeptide(L)'
;MNKNVNTFFDLLNQIGIPLYPDSPPLLIFAFSIFFLAILCLISAFFIILYLISIYITQHDYLLSRLSNKPRLLKFIKYYRNIRIIYLSLEIIFFLWCLIGIIRLCWRIIWVLI
;
A
#
# COMPACT_ATOMS: atom_id res chain seq x y z
N MET A 1 12.43 26.16 -0.15
CA MET A 1 11.59 25.00 -0.52
C MET A 1 12.35 23.74 -0.07
N ASN A 2 11.73 22.81 0.65
CA ASN A 2 12.27 21.57 1.29
C ASN A 2 12.55 21.54 2.81
N LYS A 3 11.66 22.10 3.66
CA LYS A 3 11.69 21.74 5.09
C LYS A 3 11.23 20.29 5.37
N ASN A 4 10.29 19.76 4.57
CA ASN A 4 9.70 18.43 4.79
C ASN A 4 10.62 17.26 4.38
N VAL A 5 11.51 17.49 3.41
CA VAL A 5 12.44 16.45 2.94
C VAL A 5 13.47 16.15 4.02
N ASN A 6 13.99 17.18 4.69
CA ASN A 6 14.95 17.05 5.78
C ASN A 6 14.37 16.27 6.97
N THR A 7 13.08 16.45 7.27
CA THR A 7 12.43 15.75 8.39
C THR A 7 12.31 14.24 8.16
N PHE A 8 12.12 13.82 6.91
CA PHE A 8 12.08 12.40 6.56
C PHE A 8 13.47 11.75 6.67
N PHE A 9 14.52 12.46 6.24
CA PHE A 9 15.91 12.02 6.39
C PHE A 9 16.34 11.95 7.87
N ASP A 10 15.93 12.91 8.69
CA ASP A 10 16.21 12.90 10.13
C ASP A 10 15.52 11.72 10.86
N LEU A 11 14.28 11.40 10.48
CA LEU A 11 13.56 10.23 11.01
C LEU A 11 14.23 8.91 10.62
N LEU A 12 14.77 8.81 9.41
CA LEU A 12 15.48 7.62 8.94
C LEU A 12 16.85 7.45 9.64
N ASN A 13 17.55 8.56 9.88
CA ASN A 13 18.78 8.55 10.68
C ASN A 13 18.53 8.09 12.12
N GLN A 14 17.39 8.46 12.73
CA GLN A 14 17.00 7.98 14.07
C GLN A 14 16.68 6.49 14.12
N ILE A 15 16.28 5.87 13.00
CA ILE A 15 16.02 4.43 12.89
C ILE A 15 17.33 3.64 12.66
N GLY A 16 18.49 4.31 12.67
CA GLY A 16 19.81 3.69 12.54
C GLY A 16 20.22 3.44 11.08
N ILE A 17 19.55 4.08 10.12
CA ILE A 17 19.92 4.05 8.70
C ILE A 17 20.62 5.38 8.40
N PRO A 18 21.97 5.44 8.41
CA PRO A 18 22.70 6.66 8.12
C PRO A 18 22.56 7.01 6.63
N LEU A 19 21.54 7.80 6.29
CA LEU A 19 21.40 8.42 4.98
C LEU A 19 22.26 9.67 4.96
N TYR A 20 23.58 9.47 4.92
CA TYR A 20 24.50 10.56 4.59
C TYR A 20 24.23 11.04 3.15
N PRO A 21 24.50 12.31 2.82
CA PRO A 21 24.43 12.80 1.44
C PRO A 21 25.34 12.02 0.46
N ASP A 22 26.31 11.25 0.99
CA ASP A 22 27.20 10.34 0.26
C ASP A 22 26.75 8.86 0.30
N SER A 23 25.55 8.57 0.81
CA SER A 23 25.04 7.19 0.83
C SER A 23 24.94 6.65 -0.60
N PRO A 24 25.36 5.40 -0.85
CA PRO A 24 25.46 4.90 -2.21
C PRO A 24 24.09 4.97 -2.87
N PRO A 25 23.98 5.49 -4.12
CA PRO A 25 22.70 5.72 -4.79
C PRO A 25 21.83 4.45 -4.88
N LEU A 26 22.48 3.28 -4.79
CA LEU A 26 21.88 1.97 -4.76
C LEU A 26 21.07 1.70 -3.47
N LEU A 27 21.48 2.24 -2.32
CA LEU A 27 20.79 2.07 -1.04
C LEU A 27 19.53 2.93 -0.94
N ILE A 28 19.60 4.18 -1.42
CA ILE A 28 18.42 5.06 -1.57
C ILE A 28 17.41 4.43 -2.54
N PHE A 29 17.88 3.88 -3.65
CA PHE A 29 17.06 3.17 -4.60
C PHE A 29 16.37 1.94 -3.98
N ALA A 30 17.13 1.06 -3.33
CA ALA A 30 16.59 -0.15 -2.70
C ALA A 30 15.52 0.20 -1.65
N PHE A 31 15.77 1.23 -0.84
CA PHE A 31 14.79 1.70 0.14
C PHE A 31 13.52 2.26 -0.51
N SER A 32 13.67 3.04 -1.59
CA SER A 32 12.52 3.60 -2.32
C SER A 32 11.62 2.51 -2.93
N ILE A 33 12.21 1.45 -3.49
CA ILE A 33 11.47 0.30 -4.00
C ILE A 33 10.82 -0.48 -2.87
N PHE A 34 11.56 -0.73 -1.79
CA PHE A 34 11.04 -1.46 -0.65
C PHE A 34 9.81 -0.76 -0.05
N PHE A 35 9.87 0.56 0.11
CA PHE A 35 8.73 1.35 0.59
C PHE A 35 7.54 1.32 -0.37
N LEU A 36 7.77 1.47 -1.68
CA LEU A 36 6.70 1.36 -2.69
C LEU A 36 6.08 -0.05 -2.72
N ALA A 37 6.89 -1.09 -2.54
CA ALA A 37 6.42 -2.47 -2.48
C ALA A 37 5.54 -2.72 -1.25
N ILE A 38 5.89 -2.16 -0.09
CA ILE A 38 5.04 -2.22 1.12
C ILE A 38 3.69 -1.53 0.88
N LEU A 39 3.69 -0.32 0.30
CA LEU A 39 2.45 0.39 -0.03
C LEU A 39 1.58 -0.38 -1.03
N CYS A 40 2.21 -1.00 -2.02
CA CYS A 40 1.56 -1.87 -3.00
C CYS A 40 0.92 -3.11 -2.32
N LEU A 41 1.61 -3.72 -1.36
CA LEU A 41 1.11 -4.87 -0.62
C LEU A 41 -0.08 -4.50 0.29
N ILE A 42 0.00 -3.36 0.97
CA ILE A 42 -1.08 -2.84 1.83
C ILE A 42 -2.35 -2.55 1.01
N SER A 43 -2.21 -1.88 -0.13
CA SER A 43 -3.35 -1.60 -1.03
C SER A 43 -3.95 -2.87 -1.61
N ALA A 44 -3.13 -3.84 -2.04
CA ALA A 44 -3.61 -5.15 -2.47
C ALA A 44 -4.39 -5.88 -1.37
N PHE A 45 -3.90 -5.82 -0.12
CA PHE A 45 -4.58 -6.42 1.03
C PHE A 45 -5.97 -5.81 1.26
N PHE A 46 -6.09 -4.48 1.18
CA PHE A 46 -7.40 -3.82 1.30
C PHE A 46 -8.35 -4.21 0.17
N ILE A 47 -7.88 -4.24 -1.08
CA ILE A 47 -8.69 -4.68 -2.23
C ILE A 47 -9.24 -6.10 -2.02
N ILE A 48 -8.40 -7.02 -1.54
CA ILE A 48 -8.82 -8.40 -1.23
C ILE A 48 -9.88 -8.42 -0.13
N LEU A 49 -9.67 -7.68 0.96
CA LEU A 49 -10.67 -7.57 2.03
C LEU A 49 -12.02 -7.03 1.54
N TYR A 50 -12.00 -6.05 0.63
CA TYR A 50 -13.21 -5.54 0.00
C TYR A 50 -13.92 -6.61 -0.82
N LEU A 51 -13.20 -7.34 -1.66
CA LEU A 51 -13.76 -8.42 -2.48
C LEU A 51 -14.39 -9.51 -1.61
N ILE A 52 -13.70 -9.92 -0.53
CA ILE A 52 -14.22 -10.89 0.44
C ILE A 52 -15.50 -10.35 1.10
N SER A 53 -15.51 -9.08 1.52
CA SER A 53 -16.69 -8.44 2.14
C SER A 53 -17.89 -8.46 1.19
N ILE A 54 -17.69 -8.08 -0.07
CA ILE A 54 -18.73 -8.11 -1.11
C ILE A 54 -19.25 -9.54 -1.31
N TYR A 55 -18.34 -10.51 -1.45
CA TYR A 55 -18.70 -11.92 -1.63
C TYR A 55 -19.55 -12.47 -0.48
N ILE A 56 -19.17 -12.20 0.78
CA ILE A 56 -19.93 -12.63 1.95
C ILE A 56 -21.31 -11.99 1.96
N THR A 57 -21.43 -10.72 1.56
CA THR A 57 -22.74 -10.04 1.52
C THR A 57 -23.67 -10.51 0.41
N GLN A 58 -23.15 -11.12 -0.66
CA GLN A 58 -23.97 -11.66 -1.75
C GLN A 58 -24.48 -13.09 -1.45
N HIS A 59 -23.90 -13.78 -0.46
CA HIS A 59 -24.29 -15.13 -0.08
C HIS A 59 -24.96 -15.16 1.30
N ASP A 60 -26.30 -15.18 1.31
CA ASP A 60 -27.14 -15.20 2.53
C ASP A 60 -26.80 -16.33 3.51
N TYR A 61 -26.35 -17.48 3.00
CA TYR A 61 -25.88 -18.60 3.82
C TYR A 61 -24.63 -18.24 4.66
N LEU A 62 -23.69 -17.49 4.10
CA LEU A 62 -22.48 -17.05 4.81
C LEU A 62 -22.82 -15.92 5.79
N LEU A 63 -23.71 -15.01 5.40
CA LEU A 63 -24.16 -13.89 6.23
C LEU A 63 -24.88 -14.38 7.50
N SER A 64 -25.77 -15.36 7.37
CA SER A 64 -26.49 -15.95 8.50
C SER A 64 -25.56 -16.69 9.47
N ARG A 65 -24.54 -17.39 8.96
CA ARG A 65 -23.52 -18.06 9.79
C ARG A 65 -22.60 -17.06 10.50
N LEU A 66 -22.34 -15.91 9.88
CA LEU A 66 -21.57 -14.82 10.48
C LEU A 66 -22.35 -14.00 11.51
N SER A 67 -23.69 -14.04 11.49
CA SER A 67 -24.56 -13.40 12.49
C SER A 67 -24.21 -13.81 13.92
N ASN A 68 -23.75 -15.06 14.10
CA ASN A 68 -23.29 -15.58 15.38
C ASN A 68 -21.98 -14.95 15.89
N LYS A 69 -21.30 -14.11 15.09
CA LYS A 69 -20.07 -13.39 15.46
C LYS A 69 -20.24 -11.88 15.27
N PRO A 70 -20.72 -11.14 16.28
CA PRO A 70 -21.07 -9.73 16.14
C PRO A 70 -19.90 -8.81 15.76
N ARG A 71 -18.66 -9.17 16.14
CA ARG A 71 -17.45 -8.41 15.78
C ARG A 71 -17.16 -8.44 14.27
N LEU A 72 -17.28 -9.61 13.64
CA LEU A 72 -17.05 -9.77 12.20
C LEU A 72 -18.17 -9.12 11.38
N LEU A 73 -19.42 -9.22 11.87
CA LEU A 73 -20.56 -8.58 11.22
C LEU A 73 -20.43 -7.05 11.20
N LYS A 74 -19.90 -6.45 12.28
CA LYS A 74 -19.63 -5.00 12.33
C LYS A 74 -18.54 -4.59 11.32
N PHE A 75 -17.49 -5.40 11.17
CA PHE A 75 -16.45 -5.19 10.17
C PHE A 75 -17.01 -5.26 8.75
N ILE A 76 -17.78 -6.28 8.41
CA ILE A 76 -18.36 -6.43 7.07
C ILE A 76 -19.35 -5.30 6.76
N LYS A 77 -20.19 -4.91 7.73
CA LYS A 77 -21.08 -3.75 7.56
C LYS A 77 -20.31 -2.46 7.33
N TYR A 78 -19.18 -2.26 8.02
CA TYR A 78 -18.30 -1.11 7.80
C TYR A 78 -17.74 -1.11 6.37
N TYR A 79 -17.17 -2.23 5.91
CA TYR A 79 -16.62 -2.36 4.56
C TYR A 79 -17.71 -2.31 3.47
N ARG A 80 -18.93 -2.77 3.74
CA ARG A 80 -20.08 -2.67 2.84
C ARG A 80 -20.51 -1.22 2.61
N ASN A 81 -20.45 -0.38 3.65
CA ASN A 81 -20.91 1.01 3.56
C ASN A 81 -19.88 1.91 2.84
N ILE A 82 -18.63 1.46 2.75
CA ILE A 82 -17.63 2.16 1.97
C ILE A 82 -17.97 2.01 0.49
N ARG A 83 -18.22 3.16 -0.15
CA ARG A 83 -18.68 3.24 -1.55
C ARG A 83 -17.66 2.59 -2.49
N ILE A 84 -18.15 2.04 -3.60
CA ILE A 84 -17.36 1.55 -4.75
C ILE A 84 -16.27 2.56 -5.17
N ILE A 85 -16.51 3.85 -4.97
CA ILE A 85 -15.55 4.94 -5.19
C ILE A 85 -14.22 4.72 -4.45
N TYR A 86 -14.24 4.27 -3.18
CA TYR A 86 -13.01 3.98 -2.42
C TYR A 86 -12.25 2.80 -2.99
N LEU A 87 -12.96 1.74 -3.41
CA LEU A 87 -12.33 0.59 -4.08
C LEU A 87 -11.66 1.03 -5.38
N SER A 88 -12.32 1.87 -6.18
CA SER A 88 -11.74 2.44 -7.40
C SER A 88 -10.49 3.29 -7.10
N LEU A 89 -10.50 4.09 -6.03
CA LEU A 89 -9.34 4.87 -5.60
C LEU A 89 -8.16 3.99 -5.17
N GLU A 90 -8.42 2.93 -4.39
CA GLU A 90 -7.39 1.95 -3.98
C GLU A 90 -6.78 1.24 -5.20
N ILE A 91 -7.58 0.87 -6.19
CA ILE A 91 -7.09 0.26 -7.44
C ILE A 91 -6.20 1.25 -8.21
N ILE A 92 -6.62 2.51 -8.33
CA ILE A 92 -5.82 3.56 -8.98
C ILE A 92 -4.51 3.77 -8.23
N PHE A 93 -4.54 3.81 -6.90
CA PHE A 93 -3.36 3.96 -6.04
C PHE A 93 -2.40 2.77 -6.20
N PHE A 94 -2.92 1.55 -6.20
CA PHE A 94 -2.15 0.33 -6.46
C PHE A 94 -1.46 0.36 -7.83
N LEU A 95 -2.19 0.73 -8.89
CA LEU A 95 -1.62 0.89 -10.24
C LEU A 95 -0.55 1.98 -10.28
N TRP A 96 -0.76 3.10 -9.59
CA TRP A 96 0.23 4.16 -9.47
C TRP A 96 1.52 3.67 -8.81
N CYS A 97 1.43 2.90 -7.72
CA CYS A 97 2.58 2.29 -7.06
C CYS A 97 3.34 1.36 -8.01
N LEU A 98 2.64 0.50 -8.76
CA LEU A 98 3.26 -0.38 -9.74
C LEU A 98 4.00 0.39 -10.85
N ILE A 99 3.38 1.43 -11.41
CA ILE A 99 4.02 2.30 -12.41
C ILE A 99 5.29 2.94 -11.83
N GLY A 100 5.25 3.36 -10.57
CA GLY A 100 6.41 3.89 -9.85
C GLY A 100 7.57 2.90 -9.78
N ILE A 101 7.29 1.63 -9.41
CA ILE A 101 8.30 0.57 -9.37
C ILE A 101 8.88 0.32 -10.77
N ILE A 102 8.03 0.20 -11.80
CA ILE A 102 8.47 -0.04 -13.18
C ILE A 102 9.38 1.10 -13.66
N ARG A 103 9.01 2.35 -13.42
CA ARG A 103 9.83 3.52 -13.78
C ARG A 103 11.18 3.53 -13.08
N LEU A 104 11.22 3.20 -11.79
CA LEU A 104 12.46 3.13 -11.02
C LEU A 104 13.36 2.02 -11.55
N CYS A 105 12.82 0.81 -11.77
CA CYS A 105 13.57 -0.30 -12.37
C CYS A 105 14.09 0.03 -13.78
N TRP A 106 13.26 0.66 -14.61
CA TRP A 106 13.66 1.08 -15.96
C TRP A 106 14.81 2.08 -15.95
N ARG A 107 14.81 3.03 -15.01
CA ARG A 107 15.89 4.01 -14.86
C ARG A 107 17.22 3.36 -14.52
N ILE A 108 17.24 2.28 -13.73
CA ILE A 108 18.47 1.53 -13.46
C ILE A 108 19.00 0.86 -14.71
N ILE A 109 18.14 0.18 -15.47
CA ILE A 109 18.54 -0.51 -16.70
C ILE A 109 19.23 0.47 -17.68
N TRP A 110 18.69 1.67 -17.82
CA TRP A 110 19.28 2.74 -18.66
C TRP A 110 20.58 3.34 -18.14
N VAL A 111 20.84 3.26 -16.83
CA VAL A 111 22.11 3.72 -16.24
C VAL A 111 23.19 2.64 -16.32
N LEU A 112 22.77 1.37 -16.41
CA LEU A 112 23.67 0.21 -16.50
C LEU A 112 24.10 -0.15 -17.93
N ILE A 113 23.34 0.29 -18.93
CA ILE A 113 23.63 0.19 -20.38
C ILE A 113 24.45 1.39 -20.81
#